data_AF-A0A1C6EJ37-F1
#
_entry.id   AF-A0A1C6EJ37-F1
#
_cell.length_a   1.000
_cell.length_b   1.000
_cell.length_c   1.000
_cell.angle_alpha   90.00
_cell.angle_beta   90.00
_cell.angle_gamma   90.00
#
_symmetry.space_group_name_H-M   'P 1'
#
loop_
_entity.id
_entity.type
_entity.pdbx_description
1 polymer ?
#
loop_
_entity_poly.entity_id
_entity_poly.type
_entity_poly.pdbx_seq_one_letter_code
_entity_poly.pdbx_strand_id
1 'polypeptide(L)'
;MGKHILHYDSMLVLAHFKGHPMGGYGGALKQLAIGCASRAGKALIHSAGKTDDRFKTWEQHASSVVFPEAMADAASSVIEHFRGKIAFINVMKNLSVDCDCCAVAEDPCMKDIGILASLDPVAIDQACIDLVMQSDDPGREHFMERVNSRNGIHTIEAAAELGFGSRTYDLTEL
;
A
#
# COMPACT_ATOMS: atom_id res chain seq x y z
N MET A 1 13.98 3.31 -10.03
CA MET A 1 12.91 4.29 -9.79
C MET A 1 12.51 4.95 -11.10
N GLY A 2 11.42 5.72 -11.17
CA GLY A 2 11.10 6.53 -12.34
C GLY A 2 12.30 7.39 -12.75
N LYS A 3 12.70 7.36 -14.02
CA LYS A 3 13.98 7.94 -14.49
C LYS A 3 14.15 9.43 -14.15
N HIS A 4 13.03 10.15 -14.02
CA HIS A 4 13.00 11.59 -13.80
C HIS A 4 12.43 11.98 -12.43
N ILE A 5 12.23 11.03 -11.51
CA ILE A 5 11.56 11.30 -10.23
C ILE A 5 12.27 12.38 -9.41
N LEU A 6 13.61 12.47 -9.52
CA LEU A 6 14.44 13.46 -8.85
C LEU A 6 14.34 14.89 -9.45
N HIS A 7 13.61 15.06 -10.56
CA HIS A 7 13.44 16.35 -11.23
C HIS A 7 12.09 17.00 -10.93
N TYR A 8 11.27 16.39 -10.07
CA TYR A 8 9.98 16.96 -9.67
C TYR A 8 10.07 17.62 -8.30
N ASP A 9 9.39 18.75 -8.13
CA ASP A 9 9.35 19.46 -6.86
C ASP A 9 8.36 18.85 -5.86
N SER A 10 7.37 18.12 -6.34
CA SER A 10 6.28 17.55 -5.54
C SER A 10 5.70 16.28 -6.17
N MET A 11 4.92 15.54 -5.39
CA MET A 11 4.28 14.29 -5.83
C MET A 11 2.81 14.24 -5.39
N LEU A 12 1.94 13.77 -6.28
CA LEU A 12 0.58 13.35 -5.94
C LEU A 12 0.48 11.84 -6.15
N VAL A 13 0.13 11.12 -5.10
CA VAL A 13 -0.06 9.66 -5.15
C VAL A 13 -1.54 9.36 -5.24
N LEU A 14 -1.99 8.93 -6.42
CA LEU A 14 -3.33 8.43 -6.64
C LEU A 14 -3.31 6.91 -6.55
N ALA A 15 -4.00 6.34 -5.56
CA ALA A 15 -4.08 4.91 -5.36
C ALA A 15 -5.53 4.42 -5.42
N HIS A 16 -5.69 3.25 -6.02
CA HIS A 16 -6.90 2.46 -5.86
C HIS A 16 -6.72 1.62 -4.60
N PHE A 17 -7.48 1.94 -3.55
CA PHE A 17 -7.43 1.17 -2.32
C PHE A 17 -8.28 -0.10 -2.47
N LYS A 18 -7.66 -1.28 -2.40
CA LYS A 18 -8.32 -2.58 -2.55
C LYS A 18 -7.48 -3.72 -1.98
N GLY A 19 -7.97 -4.96 -2.00
CA GLY A 19 -7.18 -6.11 -1.55
C GLY A 19 -5.97 -6.39 -2.47
N HIS A 20 -4.99 -7.12 -1.95
CA HIS A 20 -3.82 -7.50 -2.72
C HIS A 20 -3.34 -8.92 -2.34
N PRO A 21 -2.99 -9.77 -3.32
CA PRO A 21 -2.72 -11.20 -3.08
C PRO A 21 -1.51 -11.47 -2.17
N MET A 22 -0.50 -10.61 -2.19
CA MET A 22 0.69 -10.76 -1.33
C MET A 22 0.84 -9.71 -0.23
N GLY A 23 0.58 -8.42 -0.50
CA GLY A 23 0.64 -7.35 0.49
C GLY A 23 -0.62 -7.17 1.35
N GLY A 24 -1.64 -8.01 1.17
CA GLY A 24 -2.94 -7.91 1.86
C GLY A 24 -3.85 -6.83 1.29
N TYR A 25 -3.34 -5.61 1.07
CA TYR A 25 -4.02 -4.52 0.39
C TYR A 25 -3.08 -3.75 -0.55
N GLY A 26 -3.65 -2.97 -1.45
CA GLY A 26 -2.99 -1.90 -2.19
C GLY A 26 -3.53 -0.57 -1.72
N GLY A 27 -2.64 0.41 -1.54
CA GLY A 27 -2.94 1.76 -1.06
C GLY A 27 -1.77 2.70 -1.32
N ALA A 28 -1.67 3.78 -0.57
CA ALA A 28 -0.61 4.77 -0.68
C ALA A 28 0.78 4.14 -0.46
N LEU A 29 0.98 3.39 0.63
CA LEU A 29 2.26 2.79 1.01
C LEU A 29 2.78 1.83 -0.07
N LYS A 30 1.88 0.98 -0.61
CA LYS A 30 2.25 0.08 -1.71
C LYS A 30 2.60 0.84 -2.99
N GLN A 31 1.93 1.96 -3.31
CA GLN A 31 2.27 2.77 -4.48
C GLN A 31 3.64 3.43 -4.35
N LEU A 32 3.98 3.92 -3.15
CA LEU A 32 5.31 4.44 -2.86
C LEU A 32 6.37 3.34 -3.02
N ALA A 33 6.18 2.19 -2.36
CA ALA A 33 7.14 1.11 -2.35
C ALA A 33 7.30 0.43 -3.73
N ILE A 34 6.21 -0.11 -4.28
CA ILE A 34 6.21 -0.94 -5.49
C ILE A 34 5.97 -0.09 -6.75
N GLY A 35 5.10 0.91 -6.68
CA GLY A 35 4.76 1.77 -7.83
C GLY A 35 5.96 2.57 -8.32
N CYS A 36 6.76 3.12 -7.40
CA CYS A 36 7.94 3.93 -7.74
C CYS A 36 9.18 3.09 -8.06
N ALA A 37 9.23 1.80 -7.66
CA ALA A 37 10.42 0.97 -7.81
C ALA A 37 10.71 0.54 -9.27
N SER A 38 12.00 0.43 -9.61
CA SER A 38 12.43 -0.22 -10.86
C SER A 38 12.16 -1.72 -10.82
N ARG A 39 12.37 -2.42 -11.94
CA ARG A 39 12.33 -3.90 -11.98
C ARG A 39 13.23 -4.54 -10.91
N ALA A 40 14.48 -4.07 -10.80
CA ALA A 40 15.44 -4.52 -9.80
C ALA A 40 15.01 -4.14 -8.38
N GLY A 41 14.52 -2.91 -8.17
CA GLY A 41 14.01 -2.47 -6.87
C GLY A 41 12.83 -3.31 -6.38
N LYS A 42 11.90 -3.67 -7.27
CA LYS A 42 10.79 -4.58 -6.94
C LYS A 42 11.30 -5.93 -6.45
N ALA A 43 12.28 -6.53 -7.14
CA ALA A 43 12.89 -7.79 -6.71
C ALA A 43 13.58 -7.66 -5.34
N LEU A 44 14.27 -6.55 -5.08
CA LEU A 44 14.88 -6.31 -3.77
C LEU A 44 13.82 -6.18 -2.67
N ILE A 45 12.73 -5.46 -2.89
CA ILE A 45 11.65 -5.32 -1.90
C ILE A 45 10.99 -6.67 -1.64
N HIS A 46 10.62 -7.41 -2.70
CA HIS A 46 10.00 -8.72 -2.60
C HIS A 46 10.89 -9.77 -1.92
N SER A 47 12.20 -9.68 -2.07
CA SER A 47 13.16 -10.60 -1.46
C SER A 47 13.78 -10.10 -0.15
N ALA A 48 13.38 -8.92 0.32
CA ALA A 48 14.00 -8.21 1.43
C ALA A 48 15.54 -8.11 1.29
N GLY A 49 15.99 -7.67 0.12
CA GLY A 49 17.40 -7.37 -0.18
C GLY A 49 18.24 -8.57 -0.64
N LYS A 50 17.69 -9.79 -0.70
CA LYS A 50 18.46 -10.99 -1.06
C LYS A 50 18.86 -11.03 -2.54
N THR A 51 18.01 -10.51 -3.43
CA THR A 51 18.27 -10.52 -4.87
C THR A 51 17.54 -9.38 -5.59
N ASP A 52 18.18 -8.81 -6.61
CA ASP A 52 17.57 -7.87 -7.54
C ASP A 52 17.12 -8.53 -8.86
N ASP A 53 17.30 -9.85 -8.96
CA ASP A 53 16.88 -10.65 -10.11
C ASP A 53 15.37 -10.91 -10.09
N ARG A 54 14.71 -10.51 -11.18
CA ARG A 54 13.26 -10.62 -11.38
C ARG A 54 12.71 -12.05 -11.25
N PHE A 55 13.50 -13.06 -11.59
CA PHE A 55 13.05 -14.44 -11.62
C PHE A 55 13.40 -15.13 -10.31
N LYS A 56 14.64 -14.97 -9.83
CA LYS A 56 15.07 -15.56 -8.56
C LYS A 56 14.33 -15.00 -7.34
N THR A 57 13.86 -13.76 -7.42
CA THR A 57 13.10 -13.15 -6.30
C THR A 57 11.89 -13.97 -5.86
N TRP A 58 11.28 -14.75 -6.75
CA TRP A 58 10.09 -15.55 -6.41
C TRP A 58 10.44 -16.83 -5.66
N GLU A 59 11.64 -17.36 -5.86
CA GLU A 59 12.19 -18.48 -5.08
C GLU A 59 12.68 -18.02 -3.70
N GLN A 60 12.94 -16.71 -3.55
CA GLN A 60 13.55 -16.11 -2.36
C GLN A 60 12.66 -15.03 -1.74
N HIS A 61 11.35 -15.09 -2.00
CA HIS A 61 10.41 -14.10 -1.51
C HIS A 61 10.46 -14.00 0.02
N ALA A 62 10.38 -12.78 0.54
CA ALA A 62 10.35 -12.50 1.96
C ALA A 62 9.07 -13.07 2.62
N SER A 63 9.12 -13.33 3.92
CA SER A 63 7.94 -13.83 4.64
C SER A 63 6.83 -12.77 4.71
N SER A 64 5.63 -13.18 5.13
CA SER A 64 4.52 -12.25 5.42
C SER A 64 4.79 -11.27 6.58
N VAL A 65 5.94 -11.36 7.25
CA VAL A 65 6.39 -10.37 8.24
C VAL A 65 7.39 -9.42 7.59
N VAL A 66 8.45 -9.97 7.00
CA VAL A 66 9.56 -9.17 6.47
C VAL A 66 9.19 -8.43 5.18
N PHE A 67 8.26 -8.96 4.37
CA PHE A 67 7.83 -8.28 3.15
C PHE A 67 7.09 -6.95 3.43
N PRO A 68 6.09 -6.90 4.33
CA PRO A 68 5.52 -5.64 4.82
C PRO A 68 6.56 -4.63 5.33
N GLU A 69 7.53 -5.07 6.15
CA GLU A 69 8.61 -4.22 6.66
C GLU A 69 9.45 -3.64 5.51
N ALA A 70 9.84 -4.47 4.54
CA ALA A 70 10.58 -4.04 3.36
C ALA A 70 9.78 -3.07 2.48
N MET A 71 8.45 -3.23 2.39
CA MET A 71 7.59 -2.25 1.71
C MET A 71 7.57 -0.92 2.45
N ALA A 72 7.41 -0.93 3.78
CA ALA A 72 7.43 0.28 4.60
C ALA A 72 8.78 1.03 4.49
N ASP A 73 9.89 0.30 4.57
CA ASP A 73 11.25 0.85 4.39
C ASP A 73 11.42 1.49 2.99
N ALA A 74 11.02 0.80 1.93
CA ALA A 74 11.09 1.34 0.58
C ALA A 74 10.20 2.58 0.37
N ALA A 75 9.01 2.59 0.97
CA ALA A 75 8.12 3.74 0.94
C ALA A 75 8.73 4.97 1.64
N SER A 76 9.42 4.75 2.77
CA SER A 76 10.07 5.82 3.54
C SER A 76 11.04 6.65 2.69
N SER A 77 11.77 6.01 1.77
CA SER A 77 12.73 6.68 0.88
C SER A 77 12.04 7.68 -0.07
N VAL A 78 10.83 7.36 -0.52
CA VAL A 78 10.05 8.26 -1.40
C VAL A 78 9.47 9.41 -0.58
N ILE A 79 8.95 9.12 0.61
CA ILE A 79 8.43 10.13 1.54
C ILE A 79 9.52 11.12 1.93
N GLU A 80 10.72 10.62 2.22
CA GLU A 80 11.86 11.47 2.58
C GLU A 80 12.22 12.43 1.46
N HIS A 81 12.26 11.94 0.22
CA HIS A 81 12.59 12.76 -0.93
C HIS A 81 11.57 13.89 -1.15
N PHE A 82 10.28 13.62 -0.97
CA PHE A 82 9.19 14.58 -1.16
C PHE A 82 8.64 15.14 0.15
N ARG A 83 9.41 15.12 1.25
CA ARG A 83 8.93 15.50 2.57
C ARG A 83 8.30 16.89 2.56
N GLY A 84 7.04 16.98 3.01
CA GLY A 84 6.26 18.22 3.02
C GLY A 84 5.75 18.70 1.65
N LYS A 85 5.99 17.94 0.57
CA LYS A 85 5.60 18.26 -0.81
C LYS A 85 4.93 17.07 -1.49
N ILE A 86 4.24 16.24 -0.72
CA ILE A 86 3.52 15.05 -1.20
C ILE A 86 2.10 15.02 -0.64
N ALA A 87 1.16 14.56 -1.46
CA ALA A 87 -0.23 14.35 -1.09
C ALA A 87 -0.75 13.02 -1.62
N PHE A 88 -1.77 12.47 -0.96
CA PHE A 88 -2.33 11.15 -1.22
C PHE A 88 -3.83 11.23 -1.48
N ILE A 89 -4.29 10.47 -2.46
CA ILE A 89 -5.70 10.21 -2.73
C ILE A 89 -5.89 8.71 -2.83
N ASN A 90 -6.69 8.15 -1.93
CA ASN A 90 -7.11 6.75 -1.98
C ASN A 90 -8.56 6.68 -2.48
N VAL A 91 -8.77 5.97 -3.58
CA VAL A 91 -10.10 5.70 -4.14
C VAL A 91 -10.53 4.31 -3.68
N MET A 92 -11.57 4.23 -2.85
CA MET A 92 -12.14 3.01 -2.31
C MET A 92 -13.41 2.64 -3.08
N LYS A 93 -13.22 2.19 -4.32
CA LYS A 93 -14.30 1.87 -5.28
C LYS A 93 -14.12 0.45 -5.78
N ASN A 94 -15.17 -0.26 -6.19
CA ASN A 94 -15.09 -1.60 -6.78
C ASN A 94 -14.15 -2.52 -5.96
N LEU A 95 -14.42 -2.61 -4.66
CA LEU A 95 -13.53 -3.25 -3.69
C LEU A 95 -13.55 -4.78 -3.87
N SER A 96 -12.53 -5.27 -4.60
CA SER A 96 -12.17 -6.68 -4.73
C SER A 96 -11.01 -7.02 -3.78
N VAL A 97 -10.85 -8.30 -3.46
CA VAL A 97 -9.71 -8.83 -2.70
C VAL A 97 -8.43 -8.93 -3.54
N ASP A 98 -8.54 -8.88 -4.87
CA ASP A 98 -7.42 -8.90 -5.79
C ASP A 98 -7.06 -7.50 -6.28
N CYS A 99 -5.76 -7.24 -6.41
CA CYS A 99 -5.26 -5.95 -6.84
C CYS A 99 -5.37 -5.81 -8.37
N ASP A 100 -5.45 -4.58 -8.89
CA ASP A 100 -5.43 -4.29 -10.34
C ASP A 100 -4.15 -4.74 -11.04
N CYS A 101 -3.09 -5.06 -10.27
CA CYS A 101 -1.88 -5.63 -10.84
C CYS A 101 -1.98 -7.14 -11.13
N CYS A 102 -3.04 -7.82 -10.71
CA CYS A 102 -3.30 -9.22 -11.01
C CYS A 102 -3.69 -9.39 -12.49
N ALA A 103 -3.24 -10.47 -13.12
CA ALA A 103 -3.61 -10.79 -14.51
C ALA A 103 -5.11 -11.12 -14.64
N VAL A 104 -5.67 -11.74 -13.60
CA VAL A 104 -7.10 -11.96 -13.41
C VAL A 104 -7.39 -11.56 -11.97
N ALA A 105 -8.38 -10.69 -11.77
CA ALA A 105 -8.83 -10.26 -10.46
C ALA A 105 -10.23 -10.80 -10.20
N GLU A 106 -10.51 -11.20 -8.97
CA GLU A 106 -11.86 -11.51 -8.52
C GLU A 106 -12.80 -10.30 -8.68
N ASP A 107 -14.08 -10.56 -8.96
CA ASP A 107 -15.09 -9.50 -9.01
C ASP A 107 -15.22 -8.80 -7.64
N PRO A 108 -15.57 -7.50 -7.60
CA PRO A 108 -15.80 -6.78 -6.36
C PRO A 108 -16.89 -7.43 -5.50
N CYS A 109 -16.55 -7.76 -4.26
CA CYS A 109 -17.50 -8.32 -3.28
C CYS A 109 -17.94 -7.30 -2.23
N MET A 110 -17.34 -6.11 -2.21
CA MET A 110 -17.65 -5.04 -1.26
C MET A 110 -18.03 -3.76 -2.01
N LYS A 111 -19.05 -3.05 -1.51
CA LYS A 111 -19.50 -1.77 -2.08
C LYS A 111 -18.45 -0.68 -1.97
N ASP A 112 -18.60 0.32 -2.83
CA ASP A 112 -17.83 1.57 -2.79
C ASP A 112 -17.99 2.25 -1.42
N ILE A 113 -16.88 2.71 -0.85
CA ILE A 113 -16.86 3.49 0.40
C ILE A 113 -16.72 4.98 0.08
N GLY A 114 -15.81 5.36 -0.81
CA GLY A 114 -15.60 6.76 -1.16
C GLY A 114 -14.19 7.08 -1.65
N ILE A 115 -13.81 8.36 -1.52
CA ILE A 115 -12.49 8.88 -1.85
C ILE A 115 -11.94 9.58 -0.63
N LEU A 116 -10.74 9.20 -0.20
CA LEU A 116 -10.03 9.82 0.91
C LEU A 116 -8.86 10.62 0.37
N ALA A 117 -8.50 11.69 1.09
CA ALA A 117 -7.32 12.50 0.82
C ALA A 117 -6.54 12.75 2.12
N SER A 118 -5.22 12.81 2.04
CA SER A 118 -4.33 13.04 3.18
C SER A 118 -2.98 13.59 2.74
N LEU A 119 -2.25 14.20 3.67
CA LEU A 119 -0.82 14.51 3.53
C LEU A 119 0.07 13.46 4.22
N ASP A 120 -0.53 12.53 4.98
CA ASP A 120 0.14 11.45 5.69
C ASP A 120 -0.24 10.10 5.05
N PRO A 121 0.75 9.33 4.53
CA PRO A 121 0.52 8.06 3.85
C PRO A 121 0.09 6.92 4.80
N VAL A 122 0.49 6.97 6.07
CA VAL A 122 0.12 5.98 7.07
C VAL A 122 -1.32 6.22 7.49
N ALA A 123 -1.67 7.48 7.75
CA ALA A 123 -3.02 7.85 8.18
C ALA A 123 -4.08 7.50 7.14
N ILE A 124 -3.81 7.72 5.85
CA ILE A 124 -4.81 7.43 4.79
C ILE A 124 -5.05 5.94 4.59
N ASP A 125 -3.99 5.13 4.63
CA ASP A 125 -4.13 3.67 4.52
C ASP A 125 -4.77 3.08 5.78
N GLN A 126 -4.44 3.61 6.97
CA GLN A 126 -5.10 3.25 8.24
C GLN A 126 -6.59 3.60 8.20
N ALA A 127 -6.95 4.82 7.79
CA ALA A 127 -8.34 5.24 7.66
C ALA A 127 -9.13 4.38 6.67
N CYS A 128 -8.52 3.98 5.55
CA CYS A 128 -9.16 3.05 4.61
C CYS A 128 -9.44 1.68 5.24
N ILE A 129 -8.50 1.11 6.01
CA ILE A 129 -8.72 -0.15 6.73
C ILE A 129 -9.83 0.00 7.78
N ASP A 130 -9.83 1.09 8.54
CA ASP A 130 -10.81 1.34 9.59
C ASP A 130 -12.22 1.51 9.02
N LEU A 131 -12.39 2.23 7.90
CA LEU A 131 -13.67 2.36 7.20
C LEU A 131 -14.17 1.01 6.65
N VAL A 132 -13.27 0.15 6.16
CA VAL A 132 -13.66 -1.22 5.76
C VAL A 132 -14.16 -2.00 6.96
N MET A 133 -13.43 -1.98 8.09
CA MET A 133 -13.82 -2.70 9.30
C MET A 133 -15.13 -2.21 9.91
N GLN A 134 -15.42 -0.91 9.79
CA GLN A 134 -16.66 -0.29 10.26
C GLN A 134 -17.86 -0.48 9.31
N SER A 135 -17.64 -1.00 8.11
CA SER A 135 -18.71 -1.25 7.15
C SER A 135 -19.61 -2.42 7.59
N ASP A 136 -20.91 -2.28 7.32
CA ASP A 136 -21.91 -3.34 7.47
C ASP A 136 -22.04 -4.24 6.22
N ASP A 137 -21.22 -3.99 5.19
CA ASP A 137 -21.24 -4.80 3.96
C ASP A 137 -20.69 -6.22 4.21
N PRO A 138 -21.38 -7.29 3.79
CA PRO A 138 -20.89 -8.66 4.00
C PRO A 138 -19.55 -8.94 3.31
N GLY A 139 -19.22 -8.21 2.23
CA GLY A 139 -17.92 -8.27 1.56
C GLY A 139 -16.74 -7.87 2.45
N ARG A 140 -17.00 -7.18 3.56
CA ARG A 140 -15.98 -6.84 4.58
C ARG A 140 -15.21 -8.07 5.03
N GLU A 141 -15.89 -9.17 5.33
CA GLU A 141 -15.23 -10.36 5.89
C GLU A 141 -14.25 -10.96 4.89
N HIS A 142 -14.63 -11.05 3.61
CA HIS A 142 -13.76 -11.51 2.52
C HIS A 142 -12.55 -10.58 2.33
N PHE A 143 -12.78 -9.26 2.37
CA PHE A 143 -11.70 -8.28 2.31
C PHE A 143 -10.72 -8.40 3.47
N MET A 144 -11.23 -8.47 4.70
CA MET A 144 -10.39 -8.55 5.88
C MET A 144 -9.69 -9.91 6.01
N GLU A 145 -10.29 -11.01 5.53
CA GLU A 145 -9.59 -12.29 5.38
C GLU A 145 -8.32 -12.10 4.54
N ARG A 146 -8.43 -11.46 3.37
CA ARG A 146 -7.29 -11.23 2.49
C ARG A 146 -6.21 -10.39 3.15
N VAL A 147 -6.61 -9.31 3.83
CA VAL A 147 -5.68 -8.44 4.55
C VAL A 147 -4.96 -9.22 5.66
N ASN A 148 -5.71 -9.96 6.47
CA ASN A 148 -5.19 -10.65 7.65
C ASN A 148 -4.34 -11.87 7.28
N SER A 149 -4.75 -12.67 6.29
CA SER A 149 -4.00 -13.87 5.86
C SER A 149 -2.67 -13.54 5.17
N ARG A 150 -2.43 -12.25 4.89
CA ARG A 150 -1.18 -11.72 4.34
C ARG A 150 -0.45 -10.77 5.28
N ASN A 151 -0.96 -10.59 6.51
CA ASN A 151 -0.42 -9.66 7.49
C ASN A 151 -0.33 -8.22 6.93
N GLY A 152 -1.31 -7.80 6.14
CA GLY A 152 -1.28 -6.54 5.41
C GLY A 152 -1.18 -5.31 6.32
N ILE A 153 -1.92 -5.32 7.45
CA ILE A 153 -1.91 -4.23 8.45
C ILE A 153 -0.49 -3.93 8.93
N HIS A 154 0.38 -4.93 9.00
CA HIS A 154 1.76 -4.77 9.46
C HIS A 154 2.58 -3.79 8.61
N THR A 155 2.21 -3.58 7.33
CA THR A 155 2.87 -2.54 6.50
C THR A 155 2.62 -1.14 7.07
N ILE A 156 1.40 -0.88 7.58
CA ILE A 156 1.02 0.39 8.20
C ILE A 156 1.74 0.55 9.54
N GLU A 157 1.85 -0.54 10.31
CA GLU A 157 2.53 -0.55 11.61
C GLU A 157 4.02 -0.28 11.46
N ALA A 158 4.70 -1.02 10.58
CA ALA A 158 6.11 -0.81 10.29
C ALA A 158 6.38 0.61 9.76
N ALA A 159 5.50 1.17 8.92
CA ALA A 159 5.62 2.53 8.43
C ALA A 159 5.51 3.58 9.56
N ALA A 160 4.60 3.36 10.51
CA ALA A 160 4.47 4.21 11.69
C ALA A 160 5.69 4.09 12.61
N GLU A 161 6.21 2.88 12.81
CA GLU A 161 7.42 2.63 13.62
C GLU A 161 8.68 3.27 13.01
N LEU A 162 8.78 3.29 11.67
CA LEU A 162 9.83 4.02 10.94
C LEU A 162 9.68 5.55 11.03
N GLY A 163 8.54 6.06 11.52
CA GLY A 163 8.36 7.46 11.90
C GLY A 163 8.05 8.41 10.74
N PHE A 164 7.59 7.92 9.59
CA PHE A 164 7.23 8.77 8.44
C PHE A 164 5.72 8.98 8.24
N GLY A 165 4.91 8.59 9.22
CA GLY A 165 3.49 8.89 9.31
C GLY A 165 2.88 8.39 10.61
N SER A 166 1.59 8.68 10.84
CA SER A 166 0.85 8.28 12.03
C SER A 166 -0.34 7.37 11.72
N ARG A 167 -0.60 6.43 12.63
CA ARG A 167 -1.86 5.65 12.63
C ARG A 167 -3.04 6.42 13.21
N THR A 168 -2.79 7.50 13.94
CA THR A 168 -3.85 8.35 14.48
C THR A 168 -4.22 9.42 13.46
N TYR A 169 -5.51 9.63 13.25
CA TYR A 169 -6.02 10.61 12.31
C TYR A 169 -7.36 11.16 12.77
N ASP A 170 -7.70 12.36 12.30
CA ASP A 170 -9.03 12.93 12.40
C ASP A 170 -9.71 12.82 11.02
N LEU A 171 -10.92 12.25 10.98
CA LEU A 171 -11.70 12.16 9.75
C LEU A 171 -12.63 13.37 9.65
N THR A 172 -12.46 14.18 8.61
CA THR A 172 -13.36 15.31 8.29
C THR A 172 -14.11 15.02 7.01
N GLU A 173 -15.44 15.00 7.08
CA GLU A 173 -16.31 14.94 5.89
C GLU A 173 -16.46 16.36 5.30
N LEU A 174 -16.40 16.44 3.96
CA LEU A 174 -16.47 17.70 3.20
C LEU A 174 -17.82 17.86 2.49
#